data_AF-A0A533YUE5-F1
#
_entry.id   AF-A0A533YUE5-F1
#
_cell.length_a   1.000
_cell.length_b   1.000
_cell.length_c   1.000
_cell.angle_alpha   90.00
_cell.angle_beta   90.00
_cell.angle_gamma   90.00
#
_symmetry.space_group_name_H-M   'P 1'
#
loop_
_entity.id
_entity.type
_entity.pdbx_description
1 polymer ?
#
loop_
_entity_poly.entity_id
_entity_poly.type
_entity_poly.pdbx_seq_one_letter_code
_entity_poly.pdbx_strand_id
1 'polypeptide(L)' 'MTDVKRTRGDGERPHAFEARGLEKAYRGRCVVRGVSLTLHAGEIVGLLGP' A
#
# COMPACT_ATOMS: atom_id res chain seq x y z
N MET A 1 8.36 -5.69 18.94
CA MET A 1 7.90 -6.92 18.25
C MET A 1 6.40 -6.97 18.42
N THR A 2 5.67 -6.19 17.63
CA THR A 2 4.21 -6.10 17.75
C THR A 2 3.65 -6.05 16.35
N ASP A 3 3.11 -7.18 15.92
CA ASP A 3 2.40 -7.33 14.66
C ASP A 3 1.06 -6.59 14.79
N VAL A 4 1.05 -5.34 14.32
CA VAL A 4 -0.12 -4.47 14.41
C VAL A 4 -1.00 -4.68 13.17
N LYS A 5 -2.15 -5.28 13.47
CA LYS A 5 -3.47 -5.19 12.82
C LYS A 5 -3.78 -6.21 11.73
N ARG A 6 -4.36 -7.33 12.17
CA ARG A 6 -5.38 -8.03 11.37
C ARG A 6 -6.52 -7.06 11.06
N THR A 7 -6.69 -6.68 9.81
CA THR A 7 -7.92 -6.09 9.28
C THR A 7 -8.91 -7.19 8.91
N ARG A 8 -9.48 -7.85 9.92
CA ARG A 8 -10.74 -8.58 9.75
C ARG A 8 -11.84 -7.54 9.94
N GLY A 9 -12.17 -6.77 8.89
CA GLY A 9 -12.94 -5.53 9.09
C GLY A 9 -13.83 -4.97 7.97
N ASP A 10 -13.51 -5.11 6.67
CA ASP A 10 -14.20 -4.31 5.62
C ASP A 10 -14.92 -5.14 4.52
N GLY A 11 -15.36 -6.37 4.82
CA GLY A 11 -16.31 -7.15 3.99
C GLY A 11 -15.73 -7.87 2.76
N GLU A 12 -15.26 -9.11 2.97
CA GLU A 12 -15.26 -10.26 2.04
C GLU A 12 -14.65 -10.13 0.64
N ARG A 13 -13.82 -9.11 0.36
CA ARG A 13 -13.01 -9.08 -0.87
C ARG A 13 -11.56 -9.39 -0.55
N PRO A 14 -10.98 -10.48 -1.12
CA PRO A 14 -9.56 -10.75 -0.95
C PRO A 14 -8.74 -9.55 -1.42
N HIS A 15 -7.69 -9.22 -0.66
CA HIS A 15 -6.71 -8.24 -1.08
C HIS A 15 -6.08 -8.74 -2.39
N ALA A 16 -6.28 -8.00 -3.47
CA ALA A 16 -5.64 -8.30 -4.74
C ALA A 16 -4.18 -7.87 -4.72
N PHE A 17 -3.87 -6.79 -3.98
CA PHE A 17 -2.52 -6.25 -3.88
C PHE A 17 -2.29 -5.55 -2.54
N GLU A 18 -1.09 -5.71 -2.01
CA GLU A 18 -0.65 -5.03 -0.80
C GLU A 18 0.79 -4.57 -0.95
N ALA A 19 1.05 -3.30 -0.62
CA ALA A 19 2.38 -2.74 -0.47
C ALA A 19 2.58 -2.25 0.96
N ARG A 20 3.70 -2.62 1.58
CA ARG A 20 4.07 -2.22 2.94
C ARG A 20 5.41 -1.50 2.90
N GLY A 21 5.45 -0.26 3.39
CA GLY A 21 6.69 0.52 3.46
C GLY A 21 7.39 0.71 2.11
N LEU A 22 6.64 0.86 1.03
CA LEU A 22 7.17 1.00 -0.32
C LEU A 22 8.11 2.20 -0.42
N GLU A 23 9.33 1.94 -0.85
CA GLU A 23 10.35 2.93 -1.12
C GLU A 23 10.88 2.81 -2.54
N LYS A 24 11.20 3.96 -3.14
CA LYS A 24 11.92 3.99 -4.41
C LYS A 24 12.91 5.12 -4.42
N ALA A 25 14.16 4.80 -4.73
CA ALA A 25 15.21 5.77 -5.00
C ALA A 25 15.69 5.67 -6.45
N TYR A 26 15.99 6.83 -7.05
CA TYR A 26 16.69 6.96 -8.32
C TYR A 26 17.91 7.84 -8.11
N ARG A 27 19.10 7.36 -8.49
CA ARG A 27 20.38 8.11 -8.36
C ARG A 27 20.56 8.74 -6.96
N GLY A 28 20.28 7.96 -5.92
CA GLY A 28 20.38 8.41 -4.52
C GLY A 28 19.23 9.31 -4.04
N ARG A 29 18.32 9.76 -4.91
CA ARG A 29 17.14 10.53 -4.51
C ARG A 29 15.96 9.61 -4.23
N CYS A 30 15.51 9.57 -2.98
CA CYS A 30 14.30 8.84 -2.59
C CYS A 30 13.05 9.59 -3.07
N VAL A 31 12.33 9.02 -4.02
CA VAL A 31 11.12 9.59 -4.66
C VAL A 31 9.81 9.01 -4.11
N VAL A 32 9.84 7.80 -3.53
CA VAL A 32 8.73 7.21 -2.76
C VAL A 32 9.29 6.85 -1.39
N ARG A 33 8.66 7.32 -0.31
CA ARG A 33 9.16 7.21 1.08
C ARG A 33 8.16 6.49 1.97
N GLY A 34 8.38 5.20 2.22
CA GLY A 34 7.64 4.41 3.21
C GLY A 34 6.14 4.29 2.99
N VAL A 35 5.68 4.30 1.73
CA VAL A 35 4.24 4.30 1.41
C VAL A 35 3.64 2.91 1.62
N SER A 36 2.55 2.80 2.38
CA SER A 36 1.81 1.54 2.52
C SER A 36 0.41 1.71 1.95
N LEU A 37 -0.05 0.73 1.16
CA LEU A 37 -1.40 0.72 0.58
C LEU A 37 -1.91 -0.71 0.37
N THR A 38 -3.21 -0.85 0.37
CA THR A 38 -3.91 -2.11 0.14
C THR A 38 -4.99 -1.88 -0.90
N LEU A 39 -5.11 -2.82 -1.83
CA LEU A 39 -6.07 -2.82 -2.93
C LEU A 39 -6.88 -4.11 -2.88
N HIS A 40 -8.19 -3.96 -2.90
CA HIS A 40 -9.15 -5.05 -2.94
C HIS A 40 -9.54 -5.39 -4.38
N ALA A 41 -9.98 -6.63 -4.59
CA ALA A 41 -10.38 -7.09 -5.93
C ALA A 41 -11.53 -6.24 -6.51
N GLY A 42 -11.27 -5.64 -7.68
CA GLY A 42 -12.21 -4.80 -8.42
C GLY A 42 -12.09 -3.30 -8.13
N GLU A 43 -11.18 -2.89 -7.25
CA GLU A 43 -10.93 -1.47 -7.00
C GLU A 43 -10.08 -0.84 -8.11
N ILE A 44 -10.47 0.37 -8.52
CA ILE A 44 -9.70 1.24 -9.41
C ILE A 44 -9.33 2.47 -8.59
N VAL A 45 -8.03 2.74 -8.46
CA VAL A 45 -7.52 3.90 -7.71
C VAL A 45 -6.70 4.80 -8.63
N GLY A 46 -6.89 6.12 -8.48
CA GLY A 46 -6.04 7.13 -9.11
C GLY A 46 -4.96 7.59 -8.16
N LEU A 47 -3.69 7.42 -8.52
CA LEU A 47 -2.57 8.00 -7.80
C LEU A 47 -2.22 9.34 -8.45
N LEU A 48 -2.41 10.43 -7.71
CA LEU A 48 -2.18 11.79 -8.18
C LEU A 48 -1.12 12.46 -7.31
N GLY A 49 -0.35 13.34 -7.94
CA GLY A 49 0.64 14.18 -7.30
C GLY A 49 0.86 15.45 -8.12
N PRO A 50 1.55 16.45 -7.56
CA PRO A 50 2.01 17.62 -8.31
C PRO A 50 2.91 17.24 -9.50
#